data_AF-A0A922JZC5-F1
#
_entry.id   AF-A0A922JZC5-F1
#
_cell.length_a   1.000
_cell.length_b   1.000
_cell.length_c   1.000
_cell.angle_alpha   90.00
_cell.angle_beta   90.00
_cell.angle_gamma   90.00
#
_symmetry.space_group_name_H-M   'P 1'
#
loop_
_entity.id
_entity.type
_entity.pdbx_description
1 polymer ?
#
loop_
_entity_poly.entity_id
_entity_poly.type
_entity_poly.pdbx_seq_one_letter_code
_entity_poly.pdbx_strand_id
1 'polypeptide(L)'
;MQENSIPKEVAYHIINDKLMLDGNPRLNLVSFMTTWMELECDKLIMYFVNKSHVDKDEYPVTTELQALDEKIRDCIWHGAKWR
;
A
#
# COMPACT_ATOMS: atom_id res chain seq x y z
N MET A 1 11.03 23.51 11.35
CA MET A 1 9.57 23.30 11.28
C MET A 1 8.95 24.65 10.95
N GLN A 2 7.88 24.72 10.15
CA GLN A 2 7.21 26.02 9.93
C GLN A 2 6.60 26.49 11.24
N GLU A 3 6.71 27.79 11.53
CA GLU A 3 6.23 28.37 12.79
C GLU A 3 4.71 28.51 12.84
N ASN A 4 4.04 28.59 11.68
CA ASN A 4 2.59 28.79 11.56
C ASN A 4 1.96 27.74 10.64
N SER A 5 0.71 27.36 10.92
CA SER A 5 -0.07 26.49 10.05
C SER A 5 -0.65 27.26 8.85
N ILE A 6 -0.94 26.53 7.78
CA ILE A 6 -1.63 27.03 6.58
C ILE A 6 -2.93 26.26 6.37
N PRO A 7 -3.90 26.80 5.61
CA PRO A 7 -5.11 26.06 5.25
C PRO A 7 -4.77 24.73 4.55
N LYS A 8 -5.49 23.65 4.88
CA LYS A 8 -5.22 22.30 4.38
C LYS A 8 -5.30 22.20 2.87
N GLU A 9 -6.19 22.96 2.24
CA GLU A 9 -6.38 23.03 0.79
C GLU A 9 -5.15 23.63 0.12
N VAL A 10 -4.62 24.72 0.69
CA VAL A 10 -3.41 25.37 0.19
C VAL A 10 -2.20 24.44 0.32
N ALA A 11 -2.07 23.76 1.46
CA ALA A 11 -1.01 22.76 1.65
C ALA A 11 -1.10 21.63 0.62
N TYR A 12 -2.30 21.11 0.39
CA TYR A 12 -2.55 20.05 -0.58
C TYR A 12 -2.17 20.49 -2.00
N HIS A 13 -2.63 21.66 -2.45
CA HIS A 13 -2.30 22.17 -3.79
C HIS A 13 -0.80 22.36 -3.99
N ILE A 14 -0.11 22.96 -3.03
CA ILE A 14 1.35 23.17 -3.11
C ILE A 14 2.10 21.83 -3.24
N ILE A 15 1.70 20.82 -2.47
CA ILE A 15 2.34 19.49 -2.53
C ILE A 15 1.99 18.79 -3.84
N ASN A 16 0.71 18.79 -4.22
CA ASN A 16 0.22 18.14 -5.42
C ASN A 16 0.89 18.71 -6.70
N ASP A 17 0.98 20.03 -6.81
CA ASP A 17 1.61 20.69 -7.96
C ASP A 17 3.12 20.38 -8.05
N LYS A 18 3.79 20.21 -6.90
CA LYS A 18 5.18 19.76 -6.89
C LYS A 18 5.33 18.32 -7.36
N LEU A 19 4.43 17.43 -6.96
CA LEU A 19 4.44 16.01 -7.36
C LEU A 19 4.13 15.82 -8.85
N MET A 20 3.46 16.78 -9.51
CA MET A 20 3.25 16.74 -10.96
C MET A 20 4.55 16.84 -11.78
N LEU A 21 5.67 17.23 -11.15
CA LEU A 21 6.99 17.25 -11.78
C LEU A 21 7.67 15.87 -11.79
N ASP A 22 7.15 14.90 -11.03
CA ASP A 22 7.66 13.53 -11.05
C ASP A 22 7.28 12.83 -12.36
N GLY A 23 8.13 11.88 -12.76
CA GLY A 23 7.88 11.06 -13.96
C GLY A 23 6.65 10.16 -13.80
N ASN A 24 5.95 9.88 -14.88
CA ASN A 24 4.80 8.96 -14.87
C ASN A 24 5.28 7.52 -14.54
N PRO A 25 4.82 6.90 -13.43
CA PRO A 25 5.25 5.57 -13.04
C PRO A 25 4.96 4.49 -14.11
N ARG A 26 3.90 4.65 -14.91
CA ARG A 26 3.57 3.69 -15.99
C ARG A 26 4.56 3.72 -17.16
N LEU A 27 5.35 4.79 -17.28
CA LEU A 27 6.40 4.93 -18.29
C LEU A 27 7.78 4.57 -17.72
N ASN A 28 7.88 4.20 -16.43
CA ASN A 28 9.13 3.79 -15.82
C ASN A 28 9.41 2.31 -16.12
N LEU A 29 10.30 2.07 -17.08
CA LEU A 29 10.72 0.73 -17.51
C LEU A 29 11.97 0.20 -16.80
N VAL A 30 12.54 0.99 -15.89
CA VAL A 30 13.79 0.64 -15.18
C VAL A 30 13.48 0.02 -13.80
N SER A 31 12.33 0.36 -13.22
CA SER A 31 11.89 -0.18 -11.93
C SER A 31 11.33 -1.60 -12.08
N PHE A 32 11.63 -2.45 -11.10
CA PHE A 32 10.98 -3.76 -10.93
C PHE A 32 9.67 -3.68 -10.12
N MET A 33 9.31 -2.49 -9.61
CA MET A 33 8.12 -2.30 -8.78
C MET A 33 6.85 -2.26 -9.62
N THR A 34 5.75 -2.79 -9.06
CA THR A 34 4.41 -2.67 -9.63
C THR A 34 3.93 -1.22 -9.63
N THR A 35 3.51 -0.69 -10.77
CA THR A 35 3.05 0.71 -10.93
C THR A 35 1.56 0.83 -11.27
N TRP A 36 0.83 -0.28 -11.23
CA TRP A 36 -0.62 -0.34 -11.47
C TRP A 36 -1.27 -1.52 -10.74
N MET A 37 -2.49 -1.32 -10.26
CA MET A 37 -3.39 -2.34 -9.71
C MET A 37 -4.85 -2.01 -10.08
N GLU A 38 -5.75 -2.98 -9.91
CA GLU A 38 -7.19 -2.85 -10.11
C GLU A 38 -7.84 -1.88 -9.10
N LEU A 39 -8.98 -1.29 -9.47
CA LEU A 39 -9.70 -0.32 -8.62
C LEU A 39 -10.19 -0.95 -7.30
N GLU A 40 -10.49 -2.24 -7.32
CA GLU A 40 -10.86 -3.02 -6.16
C GLU A 40 -9.71 -3.07 -5.13
N CYS A 41 -8.46 -3.19 -5.60
CA CYS A 41 -7.27 -3.15 -4.74
C CYS A 41 -7.07 -1.76 -4.12
N ASP A 42 -7.24 -0.68 -4.89
CA ASP A 42 -7.15 0.69 -4.36
C ASP A 42 -8.17 0.93 -3.23
N LYS A 43 -9.40 0.44 -3.39
CA LYS A 43 -10.45 0.53 -2.37
C LYS A 43 -10.06 -0.22 -1.10
N LEU A 44 -9.52 -1.43 -1.22
CA LEU A 44 -9.07 -2.22 -0.08
C LEU A 44 -7.94 -1.53 0.69
N ILE A 45 -6.92 -1.03 -0.03
CA ILE A 45 -5.79 -0.31 0.57
C ILE A 45 -6.28 0.92 1.31
N MET A 46 -7.12 1.75 0.68
CA MET A 46 -7.63 2.97 1.30
C MET A 46 -8.52 2.69 2.52
N TYR A 47 -9.33 1.63 2.49
CA TYR A 47 -10.19 1.24 3.62
C TYR A 47 -9.38 0.79 4.84
N PHE A 48 -8.22 0.16 4.61
CA PHE A 48 -7.37 -0.40 5.67
C PHE A 48 -6.11 0.41 5.97
N VAL A 49 -5.92 1.59 5.37
CA VAL A 49 -4.71 2.43 5.54
C VAL A 49 -4.42 2.81 7.01
N ASN A 50 -5.46 2.88 7.84
CA ASN A 50 -5.35 3.22 9.26
C ASN A 50 -5.14 2.01 10.18
N LYS A 51 -5.09 0.79 9.63
CA LYS A 51 -4.81 -0.43 10.41
C LYS A 51 -3.31 -0.62 10.54
N SER A 52 -2.85 -0.74 11.78
CA SER A 52 -1.45 -1.02 12.08
C SER A 52 -1.17 -2.51 11.98
N HIS A 53 -0.25 -2.92 11.11
CA HIS A 53 0.08 -4.35 10.92
C HIS A 53 0.72 -5.01 12.16
N VAL A 54 1.42 -4.24 13.01
CA VAL A 54 2.07 -4.79 14.21
C VAL A 54 1.06 -5.09 15.33
N ASP A 55 -0.12 -4.49 15.28
CA ASP A 55 -1.15 -4.62 16.30
C ASP A 55 -2.04 -5.85 16.03
N LYS A 56 -1.52 -7.02 16.37
CA LYS A 56 -2.15 -8.31 16.04
C LYS A 56 -3.40 -8.60 16.85
N ASP A 57 -3.47 -8.07 18.07
CA ASP A 57 -4.59 -8.30 18.99
C ASP A 57 -5.84 -7.51 18.55
N GLU A 58 -5.65 -6.28 18.05
CA GLU A 58 -6.74 -5.45 17.53
C GLU A 58 -7.20 -5.91 16.13
N TYR A 59 -6.29 -6.49 15.33
CA TYR A 59 -6.56 -6.90 13.94
C TYR A 59 -6.26 -8.39 13.69
N PRO A 60 -6.98 -9.31 14.34
CA PRO A 60 -6.74 -10.76 14.22
C PRO A 60 -6.93 -11.25 12.77
N VAL A 61 -7.93 -10.73 12.06
CA VAL A 61 -8.19 -11.12 10.66
C VAL A 61 -7.06 -10.67 9.72
N THR A 62 -6.43 -9.52 9.96
CA THR A 62 -5.25 -9.09 9.18
C THR A 62 -4.09 -10.07 9.38
N THR A 63 -3.91 -10.55 10.62
CA THR A 63 -2.88 -11.54 10.96
C THR A 63 -3.16 -12.90 10.29
N GLU A 64 -4.42 -13.33 10.29
CA GLU A 64 -4.84 -14.57 9.59
C GLU A 64 -4.60 -14.50 8.09
N LEU A 65 -4.88 -13.34 7.46
CA LEU A 65 -4.60 -13.13 6.04
C LEU A 65 -3.10 -13.20 5.72
N GLN A 66 -2.24 -12.66 6.59
CA GLN A 66 -0.78 -12.81 6.45
C GLN A 66 -0.37 -14.29 6.52
N ALA A 67 -0.88 -15.04 7.50
CA ALA A 67 -0.58 -16.46 7.63
C ALA A 67 -1.06 -17.28 6.41
N LEU A 68 -2.18 -16.88 5.81
CA LEU A 68 -2.67 -17.47 4.57
C LEU A 68 -1.71 -17.18 3.40
N ASP A 69 -1.26 -15.93 3.24
CA ASP A 69 -0.28 -15.55 2.20
C ASP A 69 1.03 -16.35 2.33
N GLU A 70 1.53 -16.51 3.56
CA GLU A 70 2.71 -17.32 3.85
C GLU A 70 2.49 -18.79 3.41
N LYS A 71 1.32 -19.37 3.71
CA LYS A 71 0.96 -20.71 3.25
C LYS A 71 0.88 -20.80 1.72
N ILE A 72 0.29 -19.80 1.05
CA ILE A 72 0.25 -19.73 -0.43
C ILE A 72 1.67 -19.75 -0.98
N ARG A 73 2.55 -18.89 -0.44
CA ARG A 73 3.93 -18.74 -0.89
C ARG A 73 4.71 -20.04 -0.70
N ASP A 74 4.57 -20.70 0.44
CA ASP A 74 5.24 -21.98 0.70
C ASP A 74 4.76 -23.09 -0.25
N CYS A 75 3.46 -23.14 -0.56
CA CYS A 75 2.92 -24.04 -1.57
C CYS A 75 3.52 -23.79 -2.96
N ILE A 76 3.71 -22.53 -3.35
CA ILE A 76 4.32 -22.15 -4.64
C ILE A 76 5.78 -22.59 -4.71
N TRP A 77 6.58 -22.30 -3.68
CA TRP A 77 8.03 -22.56 -3.73
C TRP A 77 8.40 -24.03 -3.50
N HIS A 78 7.68 -24.73 -2.62
CA HIS A 78 8.07 -26.06 -2.15
C HIS A 78 7.13 -27.19 -2.59
N GLY A 79 6.05 -26.86 -3.33
CA GLY A 79 5.08 -27.85 -3.80
C GLY A 79 4.31 -28.55 -2.67
N ALA A 80 4.26 -27.93 -1.48
CA ALA A 80 3.50 -28.45 -0.36
C ALA A 80 2.02 -28.52 -0.74
N LYS A 81 1.37 -29.67 -0.50
CA LYS A 81 -0.05 -29.82 -0.78
C LYS A 81 -0.88 -29.09 0.26
N TRP A 82 -1.85 -28.32 -0.21
CA TRP A 82 -2.96 -27.78 0.57
C TRP A 82 -3.68 -28.92 1.30
N ARG A 83 -3.29 -29.20 2.54
CA ARG A 83 -4.09 -29.94 3.52
C ARG A 83 -4.83 -28.96 4.41
#